data_AF-A0A830DKF3-F1
#
_entry.id   AF-A0A830DKF3-F1
#
_cell.length_a   1.000
_cell.length_b   1.000
_cell.length_c   1.000
_cell.angle_alpha   90.00
_cell.angle_beta   90.00
_cell.angle_gamma   90.00
#
_symmetry.space_group_name_H-M   'P 1'
#
loop_
_entity.id
_entity.type
_entity.pdbx_description
1 polymer ?
#
loop_
_entity_poly.entity_id
_entity_poly.type
_entity_poly.pdbx_seq_one_letter_code
_entity_poly.pdbx_strand_id
1 'polypeptide(L)'
;MDLPDSILALEGTVNLPTGLKQDVEAVQICGGPAGLESEIEQLRDLRRVNNELLVRSEEKLQKEAKEDARFRKQFGTRWTRPQSSTLTKSLQDRLNRFAGNLKQAAESDARIEGSVREHSALLLILVCRPIESTLPSLARPIMSLDASEDAVVGVLKQSLRQLETLGAKRAGLEDMLKEMRRKDDILPKLMTATVSHEDLFRKELSKYDHICEEISQNLESQEQLLMHIQAQNDKFAAIFNIEDYKETRNKSYKQIEAAIAKFQEIKEKINEGLKFYVTLQDAITNAEQQCSDLVMTRNIQYKEMIDDVQRQIAGLSFQDNKNATNYSQQTPNAGQQGLLQLRILMGPTCHPGLPTGDLPPC
;
A
#
# COMPACT_ATOMS: atom_id res chain seq x y z
N MET A 1 -3.98 31.53 -25.91
CA MET A 1 -2.62 31.67 -26.47
C MET A 1 -1.57 30.90 -25.67
N ASP A 2 -1.83 30.50 -24.41
CA ASP A 2 -0.89 29.72 -23.57
C ASP A 2 0.52 30.32 -23.53
N LEU A 3 0.57 31.65 -23.43
CA LEU A 3 1.79 32.41 -23.24
C LEU A 3 1.91 32.81 -21.76
N PRO A 4 3.11 32.79 -21.16
CA PRO A 4 4.41 32.53 -21.79
C PRO A 4 4.77 31.03 -21.92
N ASP A 5 3.93 30.12 -21.44
CA ASP A 5 4.25 28.69 -21.31
C ASP A 5 4.66 28.01 -22.61
N SER A 6 4.04 28.36 -23.74
CA SER A 6 4.39 27.78 -25.05
C SER A 6 5.80 28.19 -25.51
N ILE A 7 6.28 29.38 -25.10
CA ILE A 7 7.66 29.81 -25.34
C ILE A 7 8.62 29.05 -24.42
N LEU A 8 8.25 28.92 -23.13
CA LEU A 8 9.06 28.16 -22.16
C LEU A 8 9.17 26.68 -22.54
N ALA A 9 8.11 26.09 -23.09
CA ALA A 9 8.11 24.73 -23.61
C ALA A 9 9.10 24.53 -24.77
N LEU A 10 9.25 25.53 -25.64
CA LEU A 10 10.25 25.53 -26.71
C LEU A 10 11.68 25.60 -26.16
N GLU A 11 11.86 26.24 -24.99
CA GLU A 11 13.15 26.30 -24.28
C GLU A 11 13.44 25.02 -23.46
N GLY A 12 12.57 24.00 -23.55
CA GLY A 12 12.71 22.74 -22.83
C GLY A 12 12.15 22.76 -21.42
N THR A 13 11.50 23.85 -20.99
CA THR A 13 10.82 23.90 -19.70
C THR A 13 9.41 23.34 -19.85
N VAL A 14 9.24 22.04 -19.56
CA VAL A 14 7.93 21.39 -19.55
C VAL A 14 7.58 21.03 -18.11
N ASN A 15 6.50 21.60 -17.61
CA ASN A 15 6.01 21.33 -16.26
C ASN A 15 4.72 20.51 -16.33
N LEU A 16 4.57 19.53 -15.43
CA LEU A 16 3.30 18.86 -15.22
C LEU A 16 2.29 19.82 -14.57
N PRO A 17 0.99 19.68 -14.86
CA PRO A 17 -0.07 20.30 -14.07
C PRO A 17 0.07 19.91 -12.59
N THR A 18 -0.15 20.87 -11.69
CA THR A 18 0.11 20.70 -10.25
C THR A 18 -0.57 19.47 -9.65
N GLY A 19 -1.84 19.20 -10.00
CA GLY A 19 -2.56 18.02 -9.51
C GLY A 19 -1.92 16.71 -9.98
N LEU A 20 -1.60 16.60 -11.27
CA LEU A 20 -0.95 15.42 -11.83
C LEU A 20 0.42 15.18 -11.20
N LYS A 21 1.19 16.25 -10.94
CA LYS A 21 2.47 16.17 -10.25
C LYS A 21 2.32 15.60 -8.83
N GLN A 22 1.34 16.09 -8.06
CA GLN A 22 1.04 15.59 -6.72
C GLN A 22 0.64 14.11 -6.73
N ASP A 23 -0.18 13.70 -7.70
CA ASP A 23 -0.61 12.31 -7.83
C ASP A 23 0.56 11.37 -8.17
N VAL A 24 1.45 11.81 -9.07
CA VAL A 24 2.70 11.09 -9.35
C VAL A 24 3.51 10.97 -8.06
N GLU A 25 3.78 12.07 -7.37
CA GLU A 25 4.56 12.08 -6.11
C GLU A 25 3.96 11.13 -5.06
N ALA A 26 2.63 11.09 -4.92
CA ALA A 26 1.95 10.15 -4.03
C ALA A 26 2.25 8.68 -4.38
N VAL A 27 2.22 8.33 -5.67
CA VAL A 27 2.64 6.98 -6.13
C VAL A 27 4.10 6.70 -5.77
N GLN A 28 4.99 7.68 -5.90
CA GLN A 28 6.41 7.52 -5.57
C GLN A 28 6.63 7.28 -4.08
N ILE A 29 5.92 8.02 -3.22
CA ILE A 29 5.95 7.85 -1.76
C ILE A 29 5.48 6.44 -1.38
N CYS A 30 4.50 5.88 -2.11
CA CYS A 30 4.03 4.50 -1.93
C CYS A 30 4.95 3.42 -2.52
N GLY A 31 6.18 3.76 -2.92
CA GLY A 31 7.19 2.84 -3.44
C GLY A 31 7.15 2.63 -4.97
N GLY A 32 6.23 3.29 -5.68
CA GLY A 32 6.05 3.16 -7.11
C GLY A 32 5.80 1.71 -7.58
N PRO A 33 5.91 1.43 -8.89
CA PRO A 33 5.66 0.09 -9.44
C PRO A 33 6.50 -1.03 -8.79
N ALA A 34 7.75 -0.76 -8.41
CA ALA A 34 8.60 -1.73 -7.70
C ALA A 34 8.03 -2.09 -6.30
N GLY A 35 7.33 -1.15 -5.65
CA GLY A 35 6.63 -1.42 -4.39
C GLY A 35 5.53 -2.47 -4.52
N LEU A 36 4.85 -2.57 -5.68
CA LEU A 36 3.84 -3.60 -5.92
C LEU A 36 4.46 -5.00 -5.92
N GLU A 37 5.65 -5.17 -6.49
CA GLU A 37 6.36 -6.46 -6.52
C GLU A 37 6.73 -6.91 -5.10
N SER A 38 7.22 -5.99 -4.27
CA SER A 38 7.53 -6.26 -2.86
C SER A 38 6.30 -6.74 -2.09
N GLU A 39 5.15 -6.09 -2.27
CA GLU A 39 3.92 -6.46 -1.55
C GLU A 39 3.26 -7.73 -2.10
N ILE A 40 3.40 -8.01 -3.40
CA ILE A 40 3.03 -9.32 -3.95
C ILE A 40 3.86 -10.43 -3.31
N GLU A 41 5.15 -10.19 -3.05
CA GLU A 41 5.97 -11.16 -2.34
C GLU A 41 5.48 -11.35 -0.89
N GLN A 42 5.07 -10.27 -0.22
CA GLN A 42 4.43 -10.36 1.11
C GLN A 42 3.14 -11.19 1.09
N LEU A 43 2.29 -11.05 0.06
CA LEU A 43 1.10 -11.90 -0.11
C LEU A 43 1.49 -13.39 -0.21
N ARG A 44 2.52 -13.70 -0.99
CA ARG A 44 3.03 -15.08 -1.15
C ARG A 44 3.53 -15.64 0.16
N ASP A 45 4.29 -14.86 0.92
CA ASP A 45 4.79 -15.26 2.23
C ASP A 45 3.65 -15.51 3.22
N LEU A 46 2.68 -14.60 3.31
CA LEU A 46 1.51 -14.76 4.17
C LEU A 46 0.68 -15.98 3.78
N ARG A 47 0.47 -16.21 2.49
CA ARG A 47 -0.21 -17.41 1.98
C ARG A 47 0.53 -18.68 2.38
N ARG A 48 1.86 -18.70 2.22
CA ARG A 48 2.71 -19.85 2.61
C ARG A 48 2.57 -20.15 4.10
N VAL A 49 2.75 -19.14 4.95
CA VAL A 49 2.67 -19.29 6.42
C VAL A 49 1.30 -19.80 6.85
N ASN A 50 0.23 -19.25 6.27
CA ASN A 50 -1.13 -19.71 6.54
C ASN A 50 -1.36 -21.17 6.14
N ASN A 51 -0.86 -21.56 4.97
CA ASN A 51 -0.97 -22.93 4.49
C ASN A 51 -0.17 -23.91 5.38
N GLU A 52 1.05 -23.56 5.78
CA GLU A 52 1.87 -24.36 6.70
C GLU A 52 1.19 -24.55 8.06
N LEU A 53 0.60 -23.48 8.60
CA LEU A 53 -0.14 -23.54 9.87
C LEU A 53 -1.38 -24.43 9.76
N LEU A 54 -2.09 -24.36 8.64
CA LEU A 54 -3.26 -25.18 8.36
C LEU A 54 -2.87 -26.67 8.26
N VAL A 55 -1.86 -27.00 7.46
CA VAL A 55 -1.33 -28.36 7.31
C VAL A 55 -0.89 -28.93 8.67
N ARG A 56 -0.16 -28.14 9.47
CA ARG A 56 0.26 -28.55 10.82
C ARG A 56 -0.93 -28.86 11.74
N SER A 57 -2.00 -28.07 11.64
CA SER A 57 -3.23 -28.29 12.41
C SER A 57 -3.91 -29.59 12.01
N GLU A 58 -4.00 -29.88 10.71
CA GLU A 58 -4.55 -31.13 10.18
C GLU A 58 -3.71 -32.34 10.59
N GLU A 59 -2.39 -32.25 10.50
CA GLU A 59 -1.46 -33.32 10.89
C GLU A 59 -1.61 -33.69 12.37
N LYS A 60 -1.82 -32.70 13.27
CA LYS A 60 -2.10 -32.95 14.69
C LYS A 60 -3.35 -33.80 14.89
N LEU A 61 -4.46 -33.44 14.23
CA LEU A 61 -5.71 -34.20 14.32
C LEU A 61 -5.58 -35.59 13.68
N GLN A 62 -4.89 -35.70 12.55
CA GLN A 62 -4.65 -36.99 11.91
C GLN A 62 -3.79 -37.92 12.77
N LYS A 63 -2.75 -37.38 13.42
CA LYS A 63 -1.90 -38.15 14.33
C LYS A 63 -2.71 -38.70 15.50
N GLU A 64 -3.50 -37.84 16.16
CA GLU A 64 -4.37 -38.26 17.26
C GLU A 64 -5.38 -39.34 16.81
N ALA A 65 -6.00 -39.17 15.64
CA ALA A 65 -6.95 -40.14 15.12
C ALA A 65 -6.29 -41.50 14.81
N LYS A 66 -5.06 -41.49 14.27
CA LYS A 66 -4.27 -42.72 14.04
C LYS A 66 -3.92 -43.41 15.36
N GLU A 67 -3.55 -42.65 16.38
CA GLU A 67 -3.28 -43.17 17.72
C GLU A 67 -4.54 -43.78 18.36
N ASP A 68 -5.71 -43.11 18.26
CA ASP A 68 -6.99 -43.66 18.71
C ASP A 68 -7.33 -44.99 18.05
N ALA A 69 -7.20 -45.05 16.72
CA ALA A 69 -7.45 -46.27 15.96
C ALA A 69 -6.51 -47.41 16.39
N ARG A 70 -5.23 -47.09 16.64
CA ARG A 70 -4.24 -48.07 17.12
C ARG A 70 -4.63 -48.62 18.49
N PHE A 71 -5.00 -47.76 19.44
CA PHE A 71 -5.37 -48.20 20.79
C PHE A 71 -6.67 -48.99 20.82
N ARG A 72 -7.68 -48.59 20.02
CA ARG A 72 -8.89 -49.39 19.81
C ARG A 72 -8.57 -50.80 19.33
N LYS A 73 -7.66 -50.92 18.36
CA LYS A 73 -7.23 -52.23 17.84
C LYS A 73 -6.50 -53.06 18.91
N GLN A 74 -5.68 -52.42 19.74
CA GLN A 74 -4.88 -53.09 20.76
C GLN A 74 -5.70 -53.55 21.98
N PHE A 75 -6.62 -52.71 22.47
CA PHE A 75 -7.35 -52.96 23.73
C PHE A 75 -8.80 -53.42 23.51
N GLY A 76 -9.31 -53.37 22.27
CA GLY A 76 -10.62 -53.87 21.90
C GLY A 76 -11.75 -53.21 22.70
N THR A 77 -12.64 -54.02 23.26
CA THR A 77 -13.81 -53.57 24.03
C THR A 77 -13.46 -52.87 25.35
N ARG A 78 -12.22 -52.99 25.83
CA ARG A 78 -11.74 -52.27 27.02
C ARG A 78 -11.42 -50.79 26.72
N TRP A 79 -11.33 -50.41 25.44
CA TRP A 79 -11.10 -49.03 25.02
C TRP A 79 -12.43 -48.28 24.83
N THR A 80 -12.96 -47.72 25.93
CA THR A 80 -14.32 -47.16 25.96
C THR A 80 -14.40 -45.66 25.67
N ARG A 81 -13.27 -44.97 25.46
CA ARG A 81 -13.27 -43.53 25.20
C ARG A 81 -14.04 -43.19 23.91
N PRO A 82 -14.59 -41.97 23.75
CA PRO A 82 -15.23 -41.55 22.50
C PRO A 82 -14.26 -41.57 21.31
N GLN A 83 -14.80 -41.85 20.12
CA GLN A 83 -14.03 -41.93 18.88
C GLN A 83 -13.56 -40.54 18.44
N SER A 84 -12.30 -40.46 17.98
CA SER A 84 -11.72 -39.20 17.54
C SER A 84 -12.56 -38.48 16.48
N SER A 85 -13.05 -39.22 15.48
CA SER A 85 -13.90 -38.66 14.40
C SER A 85 -15.17 -37.97 14.90
N THR A 86 -15.70 -38.39 16.05
CA THR A 86 -16.90 -37.77 16.63
C THR A 86 -16.57 -36.43 17.30
N LEU A 87 -15.37 -36.31 17.88
CA LEU A 87 -14.92 -35.12 18.61
C LEU A 87 -14.26 -34.07 17.70
N THR A 88 -13.60 -34.50 16.62
CA THR A 88 -12.82 -33.60 15.76
C THR A 88 -13.60 -33.05 14.57
N LYS A 89 -14.85 -33.49 14.35
CA LYS A 89 -15.62 -33.14 13.15
C LYS A 89 -15.75 -31.64 12.92
N SER A 90 -16.11 -30.88 13.95
CA SER A 90 -16.28 -29.42 13.83
C SER A 90 -14.96 -28.69 13.52
N LEU A 91 -13.84 -29.16 14.06
CA LEU A 91 -12.51 -28.63 13.77
C LEU A 91 -12.11 -28.97 12.32
N GLN A 92 -12.31 -30.21 11.89
CA GLN A 92 -12.05 -30.62 10.50
C GLN A 92 -12.88 -29.81 9.50
N ASP A 93 -14.17 -29.59 9.78
CA ASP A 93 -15.03 -28.76 8.94
C ASP A 93 -14.52 -27.31 8.85
N ARG A 94 -13.99 -26.74 9.94
CA ARG A 94 -13.38 -25.40 9.94
C ARG A 94 -12.07 -25.36 9.15
N LEU A 95 -11.18 -26.34 9.35
CA LEU A 95 -9.90 -26.42 8.61
C LEU A 95 -10.16 -26.56 7.09
N ASN A 96 -11.12 -27.40 6.70
CA ASN A 96 -11.54 -27.55 5.30
C ASN A 96 -12.06 -26.23 4.70
N ARG A 97 -12.80 -25.42 5.47
CA ARG A 97 -13.25 -24.09 5.03
C ARG A 97 -12.06 -23.14 4.84
N PHE A 98 -11.10 -23.13 5.75
CA PHE A 98 -9.88 -22.32 5.59
C PHE A 98 -9.05 -22.76 4.38
N ALA A 99 -8.96 -24.06 4.11
CA ALA A 99 -8.33 -24.58 2.89
C ALA A 99 -9.02 -24.03 1.62
N GLY A 100 -10.36 -24.05 1.60
CA GLY A 100 -11.15 -23.46 0.51
C GLY A 100 -10.89 -21.97 0.33
N ASN A 101 -10.85 -21.22 1.43
CA ASN A 101 -10.55 -19.78 1.42
C ASN A 101 -9.14 -19.50 0.89
N LEU A 102 -8.13 -20.26 1.30
CA LEU A 102 -6.75 -20.13 0.79
C LEU A 102 -6.68 -20.40 -0.72
N LYS A 103 -7.43 -21.38 -1.21
CA LYS A 103 -7.50 -21.67 -2.65
C LYS A 103 -8.13 -20.51 -3.42
N GLN A 104 -9.23 -19.95 -2.92
CA GLN A 104 -9.87 -18.81 -3.56
C GLN A 104 -8.99 -17.55 -3.55
N ALA A 105 -8.32 -17.29 -2.42
CA ALA A 105 -7.38 -16.17 -2.29
C ALA A 105 -6.21 -16.31 -3.27
N ALA A 106 -5.64 -17.52 -3.40
CA ALA A 106 -4.61 -17.83 -4.38
C ALA A 106 -4.99 -17.50 -5.83
N GLU A 107 -6.23 -17.80 -6.21
CA GLU A 107 -6.74 -17.47 -7.54
C GLU A 107 -6.89 -15.94 -7.71
N SER A 108 -7.19 -15.21 -6.64
CA SER A 108 -7.20 -13.74 -6.63
C SER A 108 -5.82 -13.15 -6.78
N ASP A 109 -4.85 -13.65 -6.01
CA ASP A 109 -3.46 -13.21 -6.09
C ASP A 109 -2.90 -13.43 -7.50
N ALA A 110 -3.20 -14.57 -8.12
CA ALA A 110 -2.79 -14.86 -9.49
C ALA A 110 -3.37 -13.85 -10.51
N ARG A 111 -4.60 -13.36 -10.29
CA ARG A 111 -5.20 -12.30 -11.11
C ARG A 111 -4.52 -10.95 -10.88
N ILE A 112 -4.16 -10.62 -9.64
CA ILE A 112 -3.42 -9.40 -9.31
C ILE A 112 -2.05 -9.41 -10.01
N GLU A 113 -1.30 -10.51 -9.86
CA GLU A 113 -0.01 -10.68 -10.54
C GLU A 113 -0.14 -10.63 -12.07
N GLY A 114 -1.21 -11.22 -12.61
CA GLY A 114 -1.54 -11.14 -14.03
C GLY A 114 -1.76 -9.69 -14.48
N SER A 115 -2.54 -8.92 -13.71
CA SER A 115 -2.82 -7.52 -14.00
C SER A 115 -1.54 -6.66 -13.97
N VAL A 116 -0.61 -6.91 -13.05
CA VAL A 116 0.69 -6.20 -13.02
C VAL A 116 1.50 -6.48 -14.29
N ARG A 117 1.61 -7.76 -14.68
CA ARG A 117 2.36 -8.14 -15.89
C ARG A 117 1.75 -7.54 -17.16
N GLU A 118 0.43 -7.63 -17.29
CA GLU A 118 -0.32 -7.11 -18.44
C GLU A 118 -0.13 -5.60 -18.60
N HIS A 119 -0.10 -4.85 -17.49
CA HIS A 119 0.00 -3.40 -17.50
C HIS A 119 1.42 -2.88 -17.24
N SER A 120 2.44 -3.75 -17.31
CA SER A 120 3.83 -3.40 -17.02
C SER A 120 4.34 -2.21 -17.84
N ALA A 121 4.09 -2.20 -19.15
CA ALA A 121 4.50 -1.10 -20.04
C ALA A 121 3.88 0.26 -19.64
N LEU A 122 2.62 0.26 -19.19
CA LEU A 122 1.94 1.46 -18.72
C LEU A 122 2.51 1.92 -17.37
N LEU A 123 2.71 0.99 -16.44
CA LEU A 123 3.26 1.29 -15.11
C LEU A 123 4.71 1.81 -15.18
N LEU A 124 5.50 1.39 -16.17
CA LEU A 124 6.87 1.87 -16.38
C LEU A 124 6.95 3.39 -16.57
N ILE A 125 5.88 4.03 -17.06
CA ILE A 125 5.80 5.51 -17.17
C ILE A 125 6.07 6.15 -15.80
N LEU A 126 5.55 5.57 -14.71
CA LEU A 126 5.67 6.11 -13.35
C LEU A 126 7.07 5.92 -12.74
N VAL A 127 7.93 5.14 -13.39
CA VAL A 127 9.33 4.90 -12.98
C VAL A 127 10.24 6.03 -13.45
N CYS A 128 9.89 6.74 -14.53
CA CYS A 128 10.71 7.81 -15.07
C CYS A 128 10.99 8.92 -14.06
N ARG A 129 12.23 9.42 -14.06
CA ARG A 129 12.72 10.48 -13.18
C ARG A 129 13.62 11.42 -14.01
N PRO A 130 13.26 12.71 -14.17
CA PRO A 130 11.97 13.33 -13.81
C PRO A 130 10.82 12.74 -14.65
N ILE A 131 9.58 12.77 -14.14
CA ILE A 131 8.41 12.22 -14.88
C ILE A 131 8.14 13.01 -16.17
N GLU A 132 8.53 14.28 -16.17
CA GLU A 132 8.54 15.21 -17.29
C GLU A 132 9.30 14.65 -18.51
N SER A 133 10.25 13.72 -18.32
CA SER A 133 10.96 13.06 -19.43
C SER A 133 10.07 12.18 -20.32
N THR A 134 8.86 11.85 -19.86
CA THR A 134 7.85 11.12 -20.64
C THR A 134 6.99 12.02 -21.51
N LEU A 135 7.10 13.34 -21.33
CA LEU A 135 6.36 14.32 -22.12
C LEU A 135 7.07 14.59 -23.44
N PRO A 136 6.32 14.91 -24.52
CA PRO A 136 6.93 15.34 -25.76
C PRO A 136 7.68 16.66 -25.54
N SER A 137 8.82 16.81 -26.21
CA SER A 137 9.49 18.09 -26.35
C SER A 137 8.90 18.87 -27.52
N LEU A 138 8.75 20.18 -27.34
CA LEU A 138 8.43 21.06 -28.47
C LEU A 138 9.74 21.28 -29.23
N ALA A 139 9.85 20.66 -30.40
CA ALA A 139 11.05 20.73 -31.22
C ALA A 139 10.99 21.89 -32.23
N ARG A 140 12.16 22.42 -32.59
CA ARG A 140 12.30 23.31 -33.74
C ARG A 140 12.09 22.53 -35.04
N PRO A 141 11.46 23.12 -36.08
CA PRO A 141 11.34 22.49 -37.39
C PRO A 141 12.71 22.05 -37.94
N ILE A 142 12.82 20.82 -38.46
CA ILE A 142 14.09 20.22 -38.92
C ILE A 142 14.64 20.94 -40.16
N MET A 143 13.78 21.58 -40.95
CA MET A 143 14.15 22.37 -42.11
C MET A 143 13.86 23.86 -41.84
N SER A 144 14.78 24.51 -41.13
CA SER A 144 14.76 25.97 -41.00
C SER A 144 15.61 26.57 -42.12
N LEU A 145 14.98 27.21 -43.11
CA LEU A 145 15.69 27.87 -44.22
C LEU A 145 15.98 29.35 -43.96
N ASP A 146 15.48 29.93 -42.88
CA ASP A 146 15.49 31.37 -42.63
C ASP A 146 15.53 31.71 -41.12
N ALA A 147 16.23 32.80 -40.77
CA ALA A 147 16.34 33.33 -39.40
C ALA A 147 15.01 33.87 -38.83
N SER A 148 13.87 33.52 -39.44
CA SER A 148 12.54 34.02 -39.11
C SER A 148 11.97 33.41 -37.83
N GLU A 149 12.35 32.18 -37.50
CA GLU A 149 11.89 31.47 -36.29
C GLU A 149 12.34 32.18 -35.00
N ASP A 150 13.64 32.45 -34.89
CA ASP A 150 14.22 33.15 -33.74
C ASP A 150 13.73 34.59 -33.67
N ALA A 151 13.47 35.22 -34.82
CA ALA A 151 12.88 36.55 -34.88
C ALA A 151 11.46 36.57 -34.29
N VAL A 152 10.59 35.62 -34.67
CA VAL A 152 9.22 35.52 -34.14
C VAL A 152 9.24 35.29 -32.63
N VAL A 153 10.07 34.37 -32.13
CA VAL A 153 10.22 34.12 -30.69
C VAL A 153 10.75 35.36 -29.95
N GLY A 154 11.76 36.02 -30.51
CA GLY A 154 12.36 37.21 -29.93
C GLY A 154 11.38 38.39 -29.83
N VAL A 155 10.62 38.64 -30.91
CA VAL A 155 9.59 39.68 -30.97
C VAL A 155 8.46 39.39 -29.98
N LEU A 156 8.01 38.14 -29.90
CA LEU A 156 6.94 37.75 -28.97
C LEU A 156 7.39 37.95 -27.50
N LYS A 157 8.60 37.52 -27.14
CA LYS A 157 9.19 37.77 -25.80
C LYS A 157 9.32 39.27 -25.49
N GLN A 158 9.78 40.07 -26.45
CA GLN A 158 9.87 41.51 -26.28
C GLN A 158 8.49 42.13 -26.04
N SER A 159 7.48 41.70 -26.80
CA SER A 159 6.11 42.20 -26.68
C SER A 159 5.50 41.85 -25.32
N LEU A 160 5.75 40.64 -24.79
CA LEU A 160 5.31 40.25 -23.45
C LEU A 160 5.97 41.11 -22.35
N ARG A 161 7.28 41.40 -22.46
CA ARG A 161 7.97 42.34 -21.54
C ARG A 161 7.43 43.77 -21.61
N GLN A 162 7.05 44.23 -22.81
CA GLN A 162 6.39 45.53 -22.98
C GLN A 162 5.01 45.54 -22.30
N LEU A 163 4.28 44.43 -22.36
CA LEU A 163 2.98 44.30 -21.70
C LEU A 163 3.11 44.35 -20.17
N GLU A 164 4.11 43.68 -19.61
CA GLU A 164 4.47 43.78 -18.18
C GLU A 164 4.83 45.22 -17.79
N THR A 165 5.61 45.90 -18.63
CA THR A 165 5.99 47.31 -18.41
C THR A 165 4.76 48.24 -18.44
N LEU A 166 3.81 48.02 -19.36
CA LEU A 166 2.54 48.76 -19.39
C LEU A 166 1.71 48.50 -18.14
N GLY A 167 1.70 47.26 -17.64
CA GLY A 167 1.06 46.88 -16.37
C GLY A 167 1.67 47.60 -15.17
N ALA A 168 3.00 47.65 -15.08
CA ALA A 168 3.71 48.39 -14.03
C ALA A 168 3.44 49.90 -14.10
N LYS A 169 3.42 50.48 -15.31
CA LYS A 169 3.02 51.89 -15.52
C LYS A 169 1.60 52.13 -15.00
N ARG A 170 0.66 51.22 -15.32
CA ARG A 170 -0.73 51.32 -14.86
C ARG A 170 -0.86 51.29 -13.34
N ALA A 171 -0.12 50.40 -12.66
CA ALA A 171 -0.10 50.37 -11.20
C ALA A 171 0.39 51.71 -10.62
N GLY A 172 1.44 52.30 -11.21
CA GLY A 172 1.93 53.63 -10.80
C GLY A 172 0.92 54.76 -11.03
N LEU A 173 0.18 54.73 -12.14
CA LEU A 173 -0.93 55.67 -12.41
C LEU A 173 -2.04 55.51 -11.37
N GLU A 174 -2.42 54.28 -11.02
CA GLU A 174 -3.42 54.02 -10.00
C GLU A 174 -3.00 54.59 -8.63
N ASP A 175 -1.75 54.38 -8.23
CA ASP A 175 -1.21 54.91 -6.98
C ASP A 175 -1.18 56.44 -6.97
N MET A 176 -0.78 57.06 -8.09
CA MET A 176 -0.80 58.51 -8.24
C MET A 176 -2.23 59.07 -8.12
N LEU A 177 -3.21 58.42 -8.76
CA LEU A 177 -4.62 58.83 -8.69
C LEU A 177 -5.17 58.74 -7.26
N LYS A 178 -4.88 57.63 -6.56
CA LYS A 178 -5.25 57.46 -5.15
C LYS A 178 -4.64 58.54 -4.27
N GLU A 179 -3.38 58.88 -4.51
CA GLU A 179 -2.66 59.89 -3.74
C GLU A 179 -3.19 61.31 -3.99
N MET A 180 -3.48 61.64 -5.26
CA MET A 180 -4.13 62.90 -5.62
C MET A 180 -5.46 63.03 -4.91
N ARG A 181 -6.33 62.01 -5.03
CA ARG A 181 -7.63 61.98 -4.34
C ARG A 181 -7.50 62.13 -2.84
N ARG A 182 -6.53 61.45 -2.21
CA ARG A 182 -6.30 61.53 -0.75
C ARG A 182 -5.98 62.94 -0.28
N LYS A 183 -5.25 63.70 -1.10
CA LYS A 183 -4.80 65.07 -0.79
C LYS A 183 -5.79 66.15 -1.21
N ASP A 184 -6.82 65.80 -1.97
CA ASP A 184 -7.73 66.76 -2.60
C ASP A 184 -8.94 67.06 -1.71
N ASP A 185 -8.74 67.88 -0.68
CA ASP A 185 -9.83 68.43 0.13
C ASP A 185 -10.34 69.77 -0.47
N ILE A 186 -11.57 69.74 -0.97
CA ILE A 186 -12.23 70.89 -1.59
C ILE A 186 -13.14 71.66 -0.63
N LEU A 187 -13.38 71.16 0.58
CA LEU A 187 -14.31 71.77 1.53
C LEU A 187 -13.93 73.22 1.88
N PRO A 188 -12.65 73.57 2.13
CA PRO A 188 -12.28 74.96 2.39
C PRO A 188 -12.59 75.90 1.21
N LYS A 189 -12.44 75.41 -0.03
CA LYS A 189 -12.74 76.17 -1.25
C LYS A 189 -14.24 76.36 -1.44
N LEU A 190 -15.04 75.35 -1.10
CA LEU A 190 -16.51 75.44 -1.10
C LEU A 190 -17.01 76.47 -0.08
N MET A 191 -16.42 76.50 1.12
CA MET A 191 -16.82 77.46 2.17
C MET A 191 -16.51 78.93 1.83
N THR A 192 -15.57 79.16 0.90
CA THR A 192 -15.09 80.49 0.52
C THR A 192 -15.46 80.87 -0.91
N ALA A 193 -16.26 80.04 -1.60
CA ALA A 193 -16.60 80.22 -2.99
C ALA A 193 -17.48 81.46 -3.21
N THR A 194 -17.06 82.34 -4.11
CA THR A 194 -17.83 83.50 -4.60
C THR A 194 -18.37 83.29 -6.03
N VAL A 195 -17.95 82.20 -6.68
CA VAL A 195 -18.35 81.73 -8.01
C VAL A 195 -19.31 80.55 -7.91
N SER A 196 -19.98 80.22 -9.02
CA SER A 196 -20.86 79.05 -9.11
C SER A 196 -20.12 77.77 -8.69
N HIS A 197 -20.79 76.92 -7.92
CA HIS A 197 -20.24 75.63 -7.49
C HIS A 197 -19.88 74.73 -8.67
N GLU A 198 -20.63 74.79 -9.78
CA GLU A 198 -20.34 74.02 -11.00
C GLU A 198 -18.99 74.41 -11.62
N ASP A 199 -18.69 75.72 -11.68
CA ASP A 199 -17.41 76.20 -12.22
C ASP A 199 -16.25 75.85 -11.29
N LEU A 200 -16.49 75.88 -9.97
CA LEU A 200 -15.53 75.43 -8.98
C LEU A 200 -15.22 73.93 -9.15
N PHE A 201 -16.24 73.06 -9.19
CA PHE A 201 -16.04 71.63 -9.38
C PHE A 201 -15.34 71.32 -10.70
N ARG A 202 -15.73 71.99 -11.80
CA ARG A 202 -15.07 71.84 -13.10
C ARG A 202 -13.57 72.16 -13.01
N LYS A 203 -13.20 73.26 -12.35
CA LYS A 203 -11.80 73.67 -12.17
C LYS A 203 -11.03 72.76 -11.22
N GLU A 204 -11.67 72.25 -10.18
CA GLU A 204 -11.01 71.34 -9.23
C GLU A 204 -10.81 69.95 -9.84
N LEU A 205 -11.75 69.46 -10.64
CA LEU A 205 -11.64 68.19 -11.37
C LEU A 205 -10.62 68.25 -12.50
N SER A 206 -10.36 69.40 -13.13
CA SER A 206 -9.39 69.51 -14.22
C SER A 206 -7.95 69.18 -13.80
N LYS A 207 -7.66 69.11 -12.49
CA LYS A 207 -6.37 68.61 -11.97
C LYS A 207 -6.11 67.15 -12.36
N TYR A 208 -7.17 66.37 -12.55
CA TYR A 208 -7.09 64.96 -12.91
C TYR A 208 -7.01 64.74 -14.43
N ASP A 209 -7.13 65.78 -15.26
CA ASP A 209 -7.19 65.62 -16.72
C ASP A 209 -5.92 64.96 -17.27
N HIS A 210 -4.74 65.35 -16.77
CA HIS A 210 -3.47 64.77 -17.21
C HIS A 210 -3.38 63.28 -16.90
N ILE A 211 -3.75 62.86 -15.69
CA ILE A 211 -3.71 61.44 -15.32
C ILE A 211 -4.76 60.63 -16.08
N CYS A 212 -5.93 61.21 -16.36
CA CYS A 212 -6.94 60.61 -17.24
C CYS A 212 -6.42 60.42 -18.67
N GLU A 213 -5.65 61.39 -19.19
CA GLU A 213 -5.00 61.28 -20.51
C GLU A 213 -3.93 60.17 -20.51
N GLU A 214 -3.07 60.10 -19.49
CA GLU A 214 -2.05 59.05 -19.37
C GLU A 214 -2.66 57.64 -19.25
N ILE A 215 -3.79 57.52 -18.53
CA ILE A 215 -4.57 56.27 -18.46
C ILE A 215 -5.12 55.92 -19.85
N SER A 216 -5.70 56.89 -20.57
CA SER A 216 -6.25 56.68 -21.91
C SER A 216 -5.15 56.21 -22.88
N GLN A 217 -3.98 56.85 -22.87
CA GLN A 217 -2.82 56.45 -23.67
C GLN A 217 -2.30 55.05 -23.28
N ASN A 218 -2.30 54.69 -21.99
CA ASN A 218 -1.90 53.36 -21.53
C ASN A 218 -2.86 52.27 -22.05
N LEU A 219 -4.17 52.54 -22.06
CA LEU A 219 -5.19 51.63 -22.58
C LEU A 219 -5.05 51.45 -24.10
N GLU A 220 -4.89 52.53 -24.85
CA GLU A 220 -4.68 52.49 -26.30
C GLU A 220 -3.40 51.73 -26.66
N SER A 221 -2.29 51.98 -25.93
CA SER A 221 -1.03 51.24 -26.11
C SER A 221 -1.20 49.75 -25.83
N GLN A 222 -2.00 49.37 -24.82
CA GLN A 222 -2.28 47.97 -24.52
C GLN A 222 -3.07 47.33 -25.66
N GLU A 223 -4.09 47.98 -26.20
CA GLU A 223 -4.89 47.45 -27.30
C GLU A 223 -4.03 47.15 -28.53
N GLN A 224 -3.19 48.11 -28.93
CA GLN A 224 -2.26 47.95 -30.04
C GLN A 224 -1.25 46.81 -29.79
N LEU A 225 -0.71 46.72 -28.57
CA LEU A 225 0.24 45.68 -28.21
C LEU A 225 -0.40 44.28 -28.18
N LEU A 226 -1.64 44.15 -27.70
CA LEU A 226 -2.37 42.88 -27.69
C LEU A 226 -2.67 42.38 -29.10
N MET A 227 -3.06 43.27 -30.02
CA MET A 227 -3.21 42.92 -31.45
C MET A 227 -1.89 42.44 -32.04
N HIS A 228 -0.78 43.10 -31.71
CA HIS A 228 0.55 42.68 -32.16
C HIS A 228 0.95 41.31 -31.60
N ILE A 229 0.75 41.09 -30.29
CA ILE A 229 1.01 39.80 -29.63
C ILE A 229 0.20 38.69 -30.27
N GLN A 230 -1.08 38.93 -30.55
CA GLN A 230 -1.94 37.92 -31.18
C GLN A 230 -1.42 37.54 -32.58
N ALA A 231 -1.11 38.52 -33.43
CA ALA A 231 -0.58 38.26 -34.76
C ALA A 231 0.77 37.51 -34.73
N GLN A 232 1.66 37.82 -33.78
CA GLN A 232 2.92 37.10 -33.62
C GLN A 232 2.72 35.69 -33.04
N ASN A 233 1.77 35.54 -32.12
CA ASN A 233 1.41 34.24 -31.56
C ASN A 233 0.82 33.31 -32.62
N ASP A 234 0.01 33.82 -33.55
CA ASP A 234 -0.56 32.99 -34.63
C ASP A 234 0.54 32.47 -35.57
N LYS A 235 1.53 33.33 -35.89
CA LYS A 235 2.73 32.91 -36.65
C LYS A 235 3.56 31.88 -35.88
N PHE A 236 3.81 32.15 -34.60
CA PHE A 236 4.52 31.22 -33.71
C PHE A 236 3.81 29.87 -33.65
N ALA A 237 2.49 29.87 -33.46
CA ALA A 237 1.68 28.65 -33.38
C ALA A 237 1.75 27.83 -34.67
N ALA A 238 1.71 28.49 -35.83
CA ALA A 238 1.83 27.82 -37.14
C ALA A 238 3.25 27.26 -37.38
N ILE A 239 4.30 28.03 -37.09
CA ILE A 239 5.70 27.62 -37.31
C ILE A 239 6.08 26.41 -36.44
N PHE A 240 5.73 26.45 -35.15
CA PHE A 240 6.12 25.41 -34.19
C PHE A 240 5.07 24.31 -34.05
N ASN A 241 4.00 24.35 -34.85
CA ASN A 241 2.90 23.40 -34.81
C ASN A 241 2.38 23.14 -33.38
N ILE A 242 2.04 24.25 -32.70
CA ILE A 242 1.71 24.25 -31.28
C ILE A 242 0.46 23.40 -30.99
N GLU A 243 -0.46 23.29 -31.94
CA GLU A 243 -1.68 22.48 -31.75
C GLU A 243 -1.37 20.98 -31.68
N ASP A 244 -0.57 20.45 -32.60
CA ASP A 244 -0.16 19.04 -32.58
C ASP A 244 0.70 18.72 -31.34
N TYR A 245 1.56 19.65 -30.93
CA TYR A 245 2.31 19.53 -29.68
C TYR A 245 1.39 19.42 -28.47
N LYS A 246 0.38 20.30 -28.37
CA LYS A 246 -0.62 20.26 -27.29
C LYS A 246 -1.40 18.95 -27.28
N GLU A 247 -1.83 18.48 -28.45
CA GLU A 247 -2.57 17.23 -28.56
C GLU A 247 -1.72 16.06 -28.06
N THR A 248 -0.44 16.00 -28.48
CA THR A 248 0.50 14.94 -28.08
C THR A 248 0.81 15.02 -26.57
N ARG A 249 1.05 16.22 -26.04
CA ARG A 249 1.27 16.44 -24.61
C ARG A 249 0.07 16.02 -23.77
N ASN A 250 -1.14 16.37 -24.22
CA ASN A 250 -2.38 15.97 -23.54
C ASN A 250 -2.59 14.46 -23.60
N LYS A 251 -2.17 13.78 -24.67
CA LYS A 251 -2.14 12.30 -24.73
C LYS A 251 -1.18 11.73 -23.69
N SER A 252 0.02 12.30 -23.53
CA SER A 252 0.96 11.88 -22.49
C SER A 252 0.40 12.09 -21.07
N TYR A 253 -0.27 13.22 -20.81
CA TYR A 253 -0.94 13.43 -19.52
C TYR A 253 -1.98 12.35 -19.22
N LYS A 254 -2.83 12.01 -20.19
CA LYS A 254 -3.82 10.93 -20.04
C LYS A 254 -3.16 9.57 -19.82
N GLN A 255 -2.01 9.30 -20.43
CA GLN A 255 -1.26 8.07 -20.19
C GLN A 255 -0.69 8.00 -18.77
N ILE A 256 -0.17 9.11 -18.25
CA ILE A 256 0.29 9.21 -16.85
C ILE A 256 -0.89 9.01 -15.90
N GLU A 257 -2.03 9.70 -16.12
CA GLU A 257 -3.25 9.53 -15.33
C GLU A 257 -3.75 8.08 -15.33
N ALA A 258 -3.78 7.43 -16.50
CA ALA A 258 -4.16 6.03 -16.63
C ALA A 258 -3.19 5.10 -15.88
N ALA A 259 -1.89 5.38 -15.93
CA ALA A 259 -0.90 4.61 -15.18
C ALA A 259 -1.10 4.75 -13.67
N ILE A 260 -1.33 5.97 -13.17
CA ILE A 260 -1.62 6.24 -11.75
C ILE A 260 -2.88 5.51 -11.31
N ALA A 261 -3.98 5.65 -12.06
CA ALA A 261 -5.24 4.98 -11.75
C ALA A 261 -5.06 3.46 -11.71
N LYS A 262 -4.30 2.89 -12.65
CA LYS A 262 -4.04 1.45 -12.68
C LYS A 262 -3.16 0.99 -11.52
N PHE A 263 -2.15 1.78 -11.17
CA PHE A 263 -1.33 1.53 -9.99
C PHE A 263 -2.18 1.50 -8.72
N GLN A 264 -3.04 2.50 -8.52
CA GLN A 264 -3.92 2.60 -7.34
C GLN A 264 -4.90 1.43 -7.26
N GLU A 265 -5.52 1.03 -8.38
CA GLU A 265 -6.41 -0.13 -8.44
C GLU A 265 -5.71 -1.42 -8.00
N ILE A 266 -4.49 -1.67 -8.50
CA ILE A 266 -3.72 -2.86 -8.14
C ILE A 266 -3.31 -2.80 -6.66
N LYS A 267 -2.84 -1.63 -6.21
CA LYS A 267 -2.43 -1.38 -4.83
C LYS A 267 -3.56 -1.66 -3.83
N GLU A 268 -4.77 -1.20 -4.14
CA GLU A 268 -5.96 -1.43 -3.33
C GLU A 268 -6.24 -2.94 -3.19
N LYS A 269 -6.22 -3.70 -4.29
CA LYS A 269 -6.42 -5.16 -4.27
C LYS A 269 -5.35 -5.89 -3.48
N ILE A 270 -4.09 -5.46 -3.58
CA ILE A 270 -3.00 -6.01 -2.77
C ILE A 270 -3.26 -5.76 -1.27
N ASN A 271 -3.62 -4.53 -0.91
CA ASN A 271 -3.92 -4.17 0.49
C ASN A 271 -5.10 -4.99 1.06
N GLU A 272 -6.14 -5.21 0.26
CA GLU A 272 -7.25 -6.11 0.61
C GLU A 272 -6.76 -7.55 0.85
N GLY A 273 -5.90 -8.07 -0.02
CA GLY A 273 -5.27 -9.38 0.12
C GLY A 273 -4.43 -9.50 1.40
N LEU A 274 -3.60 -8.50 1.70
CA LEU A 274 -2.76 -8.47 2.90
C LEU A 274 -3.64 -8.52 4.16
N LYS A 275 -4.67 -7.66 4.21
CA LYS A 275 -5.64 -7.63 5.32
C LYS A 275 -6.39 -8.96 5.46
N PHE A 276 -6.79 -9.57 4.35
CA PHE A 276 -7.44 -10.87 4.33
C PHE A 276 -6.54 -11.95 4.94
N TYR A 277 -5.28 -12.05 4.49
CA TYR A 277 -4.38 -13.09 4.97
C TYR A 277 -4.01 -12.94 6.44
N VAL A 278 -3.83 -11.71 6.94
CA VAL A 278 -3.61 -11.46 8.38
C VAL A 278 -4.81 -11.93 9.19
N THR A 279 -6.03 -11.55 8.77
CA THR A 279 -7.27 -11.97 9.45
C THR A 279 -7.46 -13.49 9.42
N LEU A 280 -7.14 -14.13 8.28
CA LEU A 280 -7.20 -15.58 8.13
C LEU A 280 -6.18 -16.27 9.01
N GLN A 281 -4.97 -15.72 9.16
CA GLN A 281 -3.92 -16.25 10.01
C GLN A 281 -4.32 -16.29 11.48
N ASP A 282 -4.95 -15.22 11.98
CA ASP A 282 -5.47 -15.19 13.35
C ASP A 282 -6.53 -16.29 13.56
N ALA A 283 -7.42 -16.46 12.58
CA ALA A 283 -8.47 -17.48 12.63
C ALA A 283 -7.93 -18.92 12.58
N ILE A 284 -6.93 -19.18 11.74
CA ILE A 284 -6.25 -20.48 11.67
C ILE A 284 -5.46 -20.73 12.95
N THR A 285 -4.75 -19.72 13.48
CA THR A 285 -4.00 -19.83 14.75
C THR A 285 -4.93 -20.20 15.91
N ASN A 286 -6.11 -19.59 15.98
CA ASN A 286 -7.11 -19.96 16.99
C ASN A 286 -7.60 -21.42 16.82
N ALA A 287 -7.82 -21.87 15.58
CA ALA A 287 -8.20 -23.26 15.33
C ALA A 287 -7.07 -24.25 15.65
N GLU A 288 -5.81 -23.87 15.37
CA GLU A 288 -4.62 -24.65 15.72
C GLU A 288 -4.53 -24.85 17.23
N GLN A 289 -4.74 -23.79 18.01
CA GLN A 289 -4.74 -23.87 19.47
C GLN A 289 -5.82 -24.84 19.96
N GLN A 290 -7.03 -24.78 19.41
CA GLN A 290 -8.10 -25.73 19.76
C GLN A 290 -7.75 -27.18 19.39
N CYS A 291 -7.05 -27.41 18.27
CA CYS A 291 -6.53 -28.72 17.92
C CYS A 291 -5.48 -29.18 18.95
N SER A 292 -4.58 -28.29 19.35
CA SER A 292 -3.54 -28.55 20.37
C SER A 292 -4.16 -28.94 21.72
N ASP A 293 -5.15 -28.18 22.18
CA ASP A 293 -5.85 -28.42 23.45
C ASP A 293 -6.58 -29.77 23.42
N LEU A 294 -7.28 -30.07 22.32
CA LEU A 294 -7.95 -31.37 22.12
C LEU A 294 -6.93 -32.51 22.22
N VAL A 295 -5.83 -32.43 21.47
CA VAL A 295 -4.79 -33.47 21.47
C VAL A 295 -4.18 -33.63 22.86
N MET A 296 -3.97 -32.54 23.61
CA MET A 296 -3.49 -32.59 24.98
C MET A 296 -4.46 -33.33 25.90
N THR A 297 -5.75 -32.99 25.86
CA THR A 297 -6.79 -33.71 26.62
C THR A 297 -6.84 -35.19 26.25
N ARG A 298 -6.72 -35.52 24.95
CA ARG A 298 -6.72 -36.91 24.48
C ARG A 298 -5.51 -37.71 24.96
N ASN A 299 -4.35 -37.08 25.08
CA ASN A 299 -3.15 -37.69 25.64
C ASN A 299 -3.28 -37.95 27.15
N ILE A 300 -3.96 -37.08 27.89
CA ILE A 300 -4.24 -37.30 29.33
C ILE A 300 -5.20 -38.48 29.49
N GLN A 301 -6.33 -38.46 28.77
CA GLN A 301 -7.30 -39.56 28.77
C GLN A 301 -6.68 -40.90 28.37
N TYR A 302 -5.72 -40.88 27.44
CA TYR A 302 -4.95 -42.07 27.08
C TYR A 302 -4.19 -42.65 28.28
N LYS A 303 -3.43 -41.83 29.00
CA LYS A 303 -2.63 -42.29 30.15
C LYS A 303 -3.52 -42.87 31.24
N GLU A 304 -4.60 -42.18 31.58
CA GLU A 304 -5.58 -42.65 32.58
C GLU A 304 -6.19 -44.00 32.18
N MET A 305 -6.61 -44.15 30.92
CA MET A 305 -7.22 -45.38 30.43
C MET A 305 -6.23 -46.56 30.42
N ILE A 306 -4.95 -46.31 30.11
CA ILE A 306 -3.92 -47.35 30.19
C ILE A 306 -3.72 -47.82 31.62
N ASP A 307 -3.64 -46.89 32.58
CA ASP A 307 -3.50 -47.23 34.00
C ASP A 307 -4.69 -48.06 34.49
N ASP A 308 -5.91 -47.70 34.07
CA ASP A 308 -7.12 -48.46 34.41
C ASP A 308 -7.16 -49.85 33.78
N VAL A 309 -6.78 -49.99 32.51
CA VAL A 309 -6.68 -51.29 31.83
C VAL A 309 -5.62 -52.17 32.51
N GLN A 310 -4.47 -51.60 32.88
CA GLN A 310 -3.42 -52.33 33.60
C GLN A 310 -3.88 -52.79 34.99
N ARG A 311 -4.60 -51.93 35.73
CA ARG A 311 -5.20 -52.29 37.03
C ARG A 311 -6.23 -53.41 36.89
N GLN A 312 -7.08 -53.37 35.87
CA GLN A 312 -8.05 -54.44 35.60
C GLN A 312 -7.36 -55.76 35.26
N ILE A 313 -6.29 -55.72 34.46
CA ILE A 313 -5.49 -56.92 34.15
C ILE A 313 -4.84 -57.48 35.41
N ALA A 314 -4.21 -56.63 36.23
CA ALA A 314 -3.59 -57.06 37.49
C ALA A 314 -4.62 -57.64 38.49
N GLY A 315 -5.81 -57.03 38.58
CA GLY A 315 -6.89 -57.49 39.46
C GLY A 315 -7.45 -58.86 39.07
N LEU A 316 -7.53 -59.17 37.77
CA LEU A 316 -7.94 -60.48 37.27
C LEU A 316 -6.91 -61.57 37.61
N SER A 317 -5.61 -61.25 37.55
CA SER A 317 -4.52 -62.16 37.94
C SER A 317 -4.60 -62.63 39.40
N PHE A 318 -5.20 -61.84 40.30
CA PHE A 318 -5.40 -62.19 41.71
C PHE A 318 -6.67 -63.01 41.96
N GLN A 319 -7.66 -62.97 41.06
CA GLN A 319 -8.89 -63.77 41.19
C GLN A 319 -8.69 -65.22 40.74
N ASP A 320 -7.86 -65.48 39.73
CA ASP A 320 -7.51 -66.84 39.30
C ASP A 320 -6.71 -67.61 40.37
N ASN A 321 -5.93 -66.93 41.22
CA ASN A 321 -5.13 -67.58 42.25
C ASN A 321 -5.92 -67.91 43.55
N LYS A 322 -7.11 -67.33 43.75
CA LYS A 322 -7.99 -67.66 44.89
C LYS A 322 -8.90 -68.87 44.63
N ASN A 323 -9.14 -69.22 43.36
CA ASN A 323 -9.93 -70.40 43.01
C ASN A 323 -9.11 -71.71 43.04
N ALA A 324 -7.79 -71.65 43.22
CA ALA A 324 -6.92 -72.83 43.30
C ALA A 324 -6.68 -73.37 44.72
N THR A 325 -7.19 -72.73 45.78
CA THR A 325 -6.84 -73.07 47.19
C THR A 325 -7.89 -73.82 47.99
N ASN A 326 -8.99 -74.27 47.38
CA ASN A 326 -9.99 -75.10 48.03
C ASN A 326 -10.14 -76.43 47.29
N TYR A 327 -9.24 -77.40 47.53
CA TYR A 327 -9.61 -78.81 47.67
C TYR A 327 -8.43 -79.64 48.25
N SER A 328 -8.75 -80.32 49.35
CA SER A 328 -8.16 -81.54 49.93
C SER A 328 -6.73 -81.58 50.48
N GLN A 329 -6.71 -81.76 51.81
CA GLN A 329 -5.71 -82.43 52.63
C GLN A 329 -5.35 -83.85 52.12
N GLN A 330 -4.06 -84.21 52.14
CA GLN A 330 -3.52 -85.44 52.76
C GLN A 330 -1.99 -85.52 52.59
N THR A 331 -1.27 -85.67 53.71
CA THR A 331 0.15 -86.04 53.84
C THR A 331 0.29 -87.58 53.86
N PRO A 332 1.50 -88.21 53.95
CA PRO A 332 2.90 -87.72 53.89
C PRO A 332 3.83 -88.52 52.94
N ASN A 333 5.04 -88.02 52.59
CA ASN A 333 6.34 -88.48 53.15
C ASN A 333 7.60 -87.97 52.38
N ALA A 334 8.61 -87.59 53.18
CA ALA A 334 10.07 -87.63 52.99
C ALA A 334 10.80 -86.95 51.81
N GLY A 335 11.79 -86.09 52.14
CA GLY A 335 12.94 -85.79 51.27
C GLY A 335 13.60 -84.41 51.46
N GLN A 336 14.68 -84.36 52.24
CA GLN A 336 15.57 -83.23 52.56
C GLN A 336 16.24 -82.52 51.35
N GLN A 337 16.27 -81.18 51.34
CA GLN A 337 17.42 -80.26 51.55
C GLN A 337 18.09 -79.71 50.27
N GLY A 338 18.32 -78.40 50.25
CA GLY A 338 19.20 -77.72 49.29
C GLY A 338 18.96 -76.22 49.17
N LEU A 339 19.54 -75.44 50.08
CA LEU A 339 19.71 -73.98 49.99
C LEU A 339 20.52 -73.60 48.74
N LEU A 340 20.27 -72.42 48.16
CA LEU A 340 21.30 -71.39 47.95
C LEU A 340 20.70 -70.06 47.48
N GLN A 341 21.38 -69.02 47.93
CA GLN A 341 21.02 -67.61 48.01
C GLN A 341 22.07 -66.82 47.22
N LEU A 342 21.71 -65.75 46.49
CA LEU A 342 22.65 -64.70 46.05
C LEU A 342 21.83 -63.43 45.68
N ARG A 343 21.80 -62.37 46.52
CA ARG A 343 22.70 -61.18 46.55
C ARG A 343 22.89 -60.50 45.18
N ILE A 344 22.24 -59.37 44.89
CA ILE A 344 22.55 -57.93 45.20
C ILE A 344 23.75 -57.36 44.43
N LEU A 345 23.53 -56.26 43.69
CA LEU A 345 24.31 -54.98 43.62
C LEU A 345 23.70 -54.11 42.48
N MET A 346 22.94 -53.01 42.69
CA MET A 346 23.31 -51.67 43.20
C MET A 346 24.65 -51.20 42.62
N GLY A 347 24.74 -50.31 41.62
CA GLY A 347 24.33 -48.90 41.46
C GLY A 347 25.43 -48.20 40.61
N PRO A 348 25.59 -46.86 40.55
CA PRO A 348 24.68 -45.75 40.80
C PRO A 348 24.77 -44.60 39.75
N THR A 349 24.07 -43.52 40.09
CA THR A 349 23.72 -42.23 39.46
C THR A 349 24.84 -41.17 39.32
N CYS A 350 24.68 -40.20 38.39
CA CYS A 350 24.46 -38.74 38.67
C CYS A 350 24.82 -37.79 37.48
N HIS A 351 24.01 -36.72 37.37
CA HIS A 351 23.99 -35.54 36.48
C HIS A 351 24.82 -34.35 37.08
N PRO A 352 24.75 -33.08 36.60
CA PRO A 352 24.77 -32.49 35.24
C PRO A 352 25.72 -31.24 35.13
N GLY A 353 25.81 -30.56 33.97
CA GLY A 353 26.46 -29.24 33.83
C GLY A 353 26.10 -28.47 32.55
N LEU A 354 25.67 -27.21 32.73
CA LEU A 354 25.35 -26.18 31.71
C LEU A 354 26.61 -25.49 31.15
N PRO A 355 26.52 -24.73 30.03
CA PRO A 355 27.43 -23.61 29.79
C PRO A 355 26.72 -22.28 29.49
N THR A 356 27.28 -21.21 30.06
CA THR A 356 27.11 -19.79 29.67
C THR A 356 28.38 -19.31 28.98
N GLY A 357 28.27 -18.50 27.94
CA GLY A 357 29.42 -17.87 27.26
C GLY A 357 29.10 -16.44 26.83
N ASP A 358 29.90 -15.50 27.35
CA ASP A 358 29.94 -14.07 27.03
C ASP A 358 30.84 -13.78 25.81
N LEU A 359 30.56 -12.66 25.12
CA LEU A 359 31.46 -11.97 24.19
C LEU A 359 31.24 -10.44 24.26
N PRO A 360 32.32 -9.64 24.27
CA PRO A 360 32.37 -8.30 23.65
C PRO A 360 33.72 -8.04 22.92
N PRO A 361 34.04 -6.83 22.39
CA PRO A 361 33.22 -5.78 21.72
C PRO A 361 33.80 -5.30 20.35
N CYS A 362 33.00 -4.57 19.56
CA CYS A 362 33.29 -3.33 18.81
C CYS A 362 32.07 -2.91 17.98
#